data_AF-A0A528TJV3-F1
#
_entry.id   AF-A0A528TJV3-F1
#
_cell.length_a   1.000
_cell.length_b   1.000
_cell.length_c   1.000
_cell.angle_alpha   90.00
_cell.angle_beta   90.00
_cell.angle_gamma   90.00
#
_symmetry.space_group_name_H-M   'P 1'
#
loop_
_entity.id
_entity.type
_entity.pdbx_description
1 polymer ?
#
loop_
_entity_poly.entity_id
_entity_poly.type
_entity_poly.pdbx_seq_one_letter_code
_entity_poly.pdbx_strand_id
1 'polypeptide(L)'
;GVKDLPIVSPHGHTDPRWYALNEPFPDPAQLLIVPDHYIFRMLFSQGVPLEKLGVPTLDGAPVETDGRTIWRRFAEHYYLFRGTPTRLWLDHVFEHLFGIDEPLNASTADRCYDTIAALLQRADYRPRALFERFN
;
A
#
# COMPACT_ATOMS: atom_id res chain seq x y z
N GLY A 1 22.43 17.27 7.70
CA GLY A 1 21.31 17.64 8.60
C GLY A 1 20.68 16.38 9.15
N VAL A 2 19.55 16.45 9.87
CA VAL A 2 18.94 15.26 10.53
C VAL A 2 18.21 14.30 9.59
N LYS A 3 17.86 14.74 8.38
CA LYS A 3 17.03 13.98 7.42
C LYS A 3 17.65 12.66 6.91
N ASP A 4 18.97 12.51 7.01
CA ASP A 4 19.73 11.37 6.49
C ASP A 4 20.22 10.44 7.62
N LEU A 5 19.80 10.68 8.87
CA LEU A 5 20.13 9.81 10.01
C LEU A 5 19.34 8.49 9.93
N PRO A 6 19.87 7.39 10.49
CA PRO A 6 19.17 6.11 10.46
C PRO A 6 17.82 6.13 11.19
N ILE A 7 16.88 5.33 10.70
CA ILE A 7 15.55 5.20 11.31
C ILE A 7 15.64 4.26 12.52
N VAL A 8 15.48 4.82 13.71
CA VAL A 8 15.27 4.04 14.93
C VAL A 8 13.75 3.87 15.13
N SER A 9 13.23 2.69 14.82
CA SER A 9 11.82 2.32 15.03
C SER A 9 11.69 1.33 16.21
N PRO A 10 11.64 1.82 17.47
CA PRO A 10 11.70 0.96 18.66
C PRO A 10 10.37 0.23 18.94
N HIS A 11 9.32 0.52 18.18
CA HIS A 11 8.01 -0.12 18.31
C HIS A 11 7.30 -0.15 16.96
N GLY A 12 6.77 -1.32 16.59
CA GLY A 12 6.06 -1.52 15.33
C GLY A 12 5.43 -2.92 15.24
N HIS A 13 4.69 -3.15 14.15
CA HIS A 13 3.89 -4.36 13.95
C HIS A 13 4.06 -4.96 12.54
N THR A 14 5.26 -4.86 11.95
CA THR A 14 5.55 -5.54 10.67
C THR A 14 5.64 -7.06 10.88
N ASP A 15 5.30 -7.85 9.86
CA ASP A 15 5.39 -9.30 9.95
C ASP A 15 6.87 -9.75 9.92
N PRO A 16 7.40 -10.39 10.98
CA PRO A 16 8.78 -10.87 10.99
C PRO A 16 9.08 -11.89 9.87
N ARG A 17 8.06 -12.58 9.35
CA ARG A 17 8.21 -13.55 8.26
C ARG A 17 8.68 -12.91 6.96
N TRP A 18 8.35 -11.64 6.72
CA TRP A 18 8.82 -10.90 5.54
C TRP A 18 10.35 -10.88 5.48
N TYR A 19 11.01 -10.64 6.62
CA TYR A 19 12.47 -10.60 6.70
C TYR A 19 13.06 -12.00 6.80
N ALA A 20 12.39 -12.95 7.46
CA ALA A 20 12.87 -14.33 7.57
C ALA A 20 12.90 -15.03 6.20
N LEU A 21 11.83 -14.91 5.42
CA LEU A 21 11.66 -15.59 4.13
C LEU A 21 12.17 -14.75 2.94
N ASN A 22 12.14 -13.43 3.04
CA ASN A 22 12.58 -12.49 2.00
C ASN A 22 11.88 -12.71 0.63
N GLU A 23 10.63 -13.16 0.68
CA GLU A 23 9.75 -13.35 -0.48
C GLU A 23 9.31 -11.99 -1.05
N PRO A 24 8.94 -11.90 -2.34
CA PRO A 24 8.42 -10.65 -2.88
C PRO A 24 7.04 -10.35 -2.31
N PHE A 25 6.70 -9.08 -2.19
CA PHE A 25 5.33 -8.71 -1.92
C PHE A 25 4.43 -9.09 -3.12
N PRO A 26 3.20 -9.57 -2.89
CA PRO A 26 2.38 -10.15 -3.94
C PRO A 26 1.91 -9.12 -4.97
N ASP A 27 1.22 -8.06 -4.54
CA ASP A 27 0.71 -7.00 -5.41
C ASP A 27 0.49 -5.67 -4.64
N PRO A 28 0.22 -4.55 -5.35
CA PRO A 28 0.03 -3.24 -4.73
C PRO A 28 -1.11 -3.18 -3.71
N ALA A 29 -2.24 -3.84 -3.98
CA ALA A 29 -3.40 -3.78 -3.10
C ALA A 29 -3.17 -4.59 -1.82
N GLN A 30 -2.60 -5.78 -1.95
CA GLN A 30 -2.27 -6.65 -0.82
C GLN A 30 -1.16 -6.07 0.07
N LEU A 31 -0.27 -5.25 -0.50
CA LEU A 31 0.76 -4.55 0.27
C LEU A 31 0.23 -3.27 0.94
N LEU A 32 -0.48 -2.42 0.20
CA LEU A 32 -0.75 -1.05 0.63
C LEU A 32 -2.18 -0.82 1.13
N ILE A 33 -3.17 -1.59 0.64
CA ILE A 33 -4.59 -1.28 0.83
C ILE A 33 -5.24 -2.23 1.84
N VAL A 34 -5.20 -3.53 1.56
CA VAL A 34 -5.86 -4.57 2.38
C VAL A 34 -5.42 -4.54 3.85
N PRO A 35 -4.11 -4.42 4.19
CA PRO A 35 -3.68 -4.45 5.58
C PRO A 35 -3.85 -3.10 6.32
N ASP A 36 -4.09 -1.99 5.61
CA ASP A 36 -4.07 -0.65 6.22
C ASP A 36 -5.46 -0.18 6.64
N HIS A 37 -5.70 -0.21 7.95
CA HIS A 37 -6.96 0.21 8.55
C HIS A 37 -7.24 1.71 8.46
N TYR A 38 -6.25 2.58 8.24
CA TYR A 38 -6.52 3.99 7.97
C TYR A 38 -7.22 4.16 6.62
N ILE A 39 -6.83 3.34 5.62
CA ILE A 39 -7.40 3.39 4.27
C ILE A 39 -8.82 2.84 4.27
N PHE A 40 -9.01 1.57 4.69
CA PHE A 40 -10.33 0.98 4.59
C PHE A 40 -11.35 1.63 5.55
N ARG A 41 -10.92 2.24 6.67
CA ARG A 41 -11.81 3.00 7.55
C ARG A 41 -12.38 4.24 6.85
N MET A 42 -11.58 4.94 6.05
CA MET A 42 -12.05 6.09 5.29
C MET A 42 -13.08 5.67 4.24
N LEU A 43 -12.74 4.65 3.43
CA LEU A 43 -13.64 4.16 2.38
C LEU A 43 -14.94 3.56 2.94
N PHE A 44 -14.85 2.81 4.04
CA PHE A 44 -16.01 2.28 4.74
C PHE A 44 -16.91 3.39 5.28
N SER A 45 -16.34 4.48 5.80
CA SER A 45 -17.12 5.65 6.25
C SER A 45 -17.91 6.33 5.13
N GLN A 46 -17.55 6.09 3.87
CA GLN A 46 -18.23 6.61 2.68
C GLN A 46 -19.09 5.55 1.97
N GLY A 47 -19.32 4.39 2.60
CA GLY A 47 -20.22 3.36 2.11
C GLY A 47 -19.58 2.25 1.26
N VAL A 48 -18.25 2.21 1.15
CA VAL A 48 -17.56 1.09 0.49
C VAL A 48 -17.43 -0.08 1.48
N PRO A 49 -18.08 -1.23 1.24
CA PRO A 49 -18.06 -2.31 2.21
C PRO A 49 -16.69 -3.04 2.22
N LEU A 50 -16.31 -3.59 3.37
CA LEU A 50 -14.95 -4.11 3.62
C LEU A 50 -14.60 -5.33 2.75
N GLU A 51 -15.57 -6.19 2.48
CA GLU A 51 -15.40 -7.35 1.61
C GLU A 51 -15.05 -6.95 0.17
N LYS A 52 -15.47 -5.76 -0.28
CA LYS A 52 -15.06 -5.24 -1.58
C LYS A 52 -13.58 -4.86 -1.55
N LEU A 53 -13.04 -4.43 -0.42
CA LEU A 53 -11.62 -4.06 -0.26
C LEU A 53 -10.71 -5.24 0.06
N GLY A 54 -11.20 -6.48 0.00
CA GLY A 54 -10.41 -7.69 0.28
C GLY A 54 -10.09 -7.90 1.77
N VAL A 55 -10.73 -7.14 2.67
CA VAL A 55 -10.52 -7.27 4.12
C VAL A 55 -11.18 -8.57 4.60
N PRO A 56 -10.43 -9.50 5.24
CA PRO A 56 -10.98 -10.78 5.67
C PRO A 56 -12.16 -10.66 6.63
N THR A 57 -13.16 -11.52 6.44
CA THR A 57 -14.33 -11.64 7.31
C THR A 57 -14.10 -12.74 8.36
N LEU A 58 -14.78 -12.62 9.51
CA LEU A 58 -14.67 -13.62 10.59
C LEU A 58 -15.41 -14.93 10.27
N ASP A 59 -16.46 -14.86 9.46
CA ASP A 59 -17.29 -16.00 9.06
C ASP A 59 -16.79 -16.69 7.79
N GLY A 60 -15.71 -16.20 7.18
CA GLY A 60 -15.15 -16.73 5.95
C GLY A 60 -15.99 -16.43 4.72
N ALA A 61 -16.92 -15.47 4.79
CA ALA A 61 -17.65 -14.99 3.62
C ALA A 61 -16.67 -14.51 2.52
N PRO A 62 -16.96 -14.76 1.24
CA PRO A 62 -16.09 -14.35 0.14
C PRO A 62 -15.83 -12.85 0.13
N VAL A 63 -14.59 -12.48 -0.17
CA VAL A 63 -14.15 -11.10 -0.35
C VAL A 63 -13.60 -10.92 -1.76
N GLU A 64 -13.47 -9.69 -2.21
CA GLU A 64 -12.74 -9.38 -3.43
C GLU A 64 -11.29 -9.86 -3.31
N THR A 65 -10.85 -10.65 -4.28
CA THR A 65 -9.49 -11.20 -4.32
C THR A 65 -8.66 -10.61 -5.44
N ASP A 66 -9.27 -9.94 -6.41
CA ASP A 66 -8.52 -9.26 -7.47
C ASP A 66 -7.91 -7.95 -6.95
N GLY A 67 -6.59 -7.96 -6.73
CA GLY A 67 -5.83 -6.81 -6.28
C GLY A 67 -6.02 -5.58 -7.18
N ARG A 68 -6.18 -5.77 -8.50
CA ARG A 68 -6.41 -4.65 -9.42
C ARG A 68 -7.77 -4.01 -9.20
N THR A 69 -8.82 -4.81 -8.98
CA THR A 69 -10.15 -4.31 -8.67
C THR A 69 -10.20 -3.56 -7.34
N ILE A 70 -9.50 -4.06 -6.30
CA ILE A 70 -9.34 -3.36 -5.01
C ILE A 70 -8.63 -2.02 -5.22
N TRP A 71 -7.53 -2.02 -5.96
CA TRP A 71 -6.74 -0.82 -6.25
C TRP A 71 -7.53 0.24 -7.02
N ARG A 72 -8.25 -0.14 -8.08
CA ARG A 72 -9.09 0.78 -8.85
C ARG A 72 -10.11 1.47 -7.96
N ARG A 73 -10.80 0.70 -7.11
CA ARG A 73 -11.76 1.26 -6.15
C ARG A 73 -11.11 2.23 -5.19
N PHE A 74 -9.93 1.91 -4.68
CA PHE A 74 -9.15 2.83 -3.85
C PHE A 74 -8.79 4.13 -4.61
N ALA A 75 -8.28 4.01 -5.84
CA ALA A 75 -7.87 5.15 -6.66
C ALA A 75 -9.05 6.08 -7.01
N GLU A 76 -10.24 5.53 -7.31
CA GLU A 76 -11.48 6.30 -7.52
C GLU A 76 -11.85 7.16 -6.30
N HIS A 77 -11.55 6.67 -5.09
CA HIS A 77 -11.89 7.31 -3.83
C HIS A 77 -10.71 8.08 -3.20
N TYR A 78 -9.55 8.15 -3.87
CA TYR A 78 -8.33 8.72 -3.29
C TYR A 78 -8.46 10.21 -2.91
N TYR A 79 -9.43 10.92 -3.49
CA TYR A 79 -9.75 12.30 -3.14
C TYR A 79 -10.24 12.47 -1.70
N LEU A 80 -10.77 11.43 -1.06
CA LEU A 80 -11.27 11.46 0.32
C LEU A 80 -10.16 11.72 1.34
N PHE A 81 -8.91 11.39 0.99
CA PHE A 81 -7.77 11.55 1.88
C PHE A 81 -7.20 12.99 1.88
N ARG A 82 -7.76 13.91 1.10
CA ARG A 82 -7.30 15.32 1.10
C ARG A 82 -7.35 15.91 2.51
N GLY A 83 -6.21 16.45 2.96
CA GLY A 83 -6.06 17.02 4.31
C GLY A 83 -5.79 15.98 5.41
N THR A 84 -5.62 14.69 5.07
CA THR A 84 -5.29 13.63 6.04
C THR A 84 -3.80 13.27 6.01
N PRO A 85 -3.23 12.76 7.11
CA PRO A 85 -1.86 12.22 7.12
C PRO A 85 -1.66 11.06 6.14
N THR A 86 -2.69 10.23 5.93
CA THR A 86 -2.64 9.10 4.98
C THR A 86 -2.31 9.57 3.56
N ARG A 87 -2.82 10.74 3.13
CA ARG A 87 -2.46 11.33 1.84
C ARG A 87 -0.98 11.67 1.76
N LEU A 88 -0.45 12.29 2.81
CA LEU A 88 0.98 12.65 2.87
C LEU A 88 1.87 11.40 2.80
N TRP A 89 1.56 10.36 3.57
CA TRP A 89 2.34 9.13 3.59
C TRP A 89 2.30 8.40 2.25
N LEU A 90 1.12 8.28 1.64
CA LEU A 90 0.97 7.60 0.36
C LEU A 90 1.61 8.38 -0.80
N ASP A 91 1.44 9.70 -0.87
CA ASP A 91 2.10 10.51 -1.89
C ASP A 91 3.64 10.43 -1.74
N HIS A 92 4.17 10.41 -0.51
CA HIS A 92 5.60 10.18 -0.26
C HIS A 92 6.07 8.79 -0.75
N VAL A 93 5.29 7.74 -0.49
CA VAL A 93 5.59 6.39 -0.97
C VAL A 93 5.54 6.31 -2.49
N PHE A 94 4.51 6.89 -3.12
CA PHE A 94 4.37 6.91 -4.57
C PHE A 94 5.53 7.64 -5.24
N GLU A 95 5.87 8.84 -4.77
CA GLU A 95 6.95 9.65 -5.35
C GLU A 95 8.33 9.03 -5.09
N HIS A 96 8.69 8.78 -3.84
CA HIS A 96 10.08 8.46 -3.49
C HIS A 96 10.43 6.98 -3.54
N LEU A 97 9.47 6.10 -3.26
CA LEU A 97 9.71 4.66 -3.34
C LEU A 97 9.43 4.16 -4.76
N PHE A 98 8.29 4.53 -5.36
CA PHE A 98 7.85 3.97 -6.64
C PHE A 98 8.09 4.88 -7.86
N GLY A 99 8.52 6.13 -7.67
CA GLY A 99 8.82 7.05 -8.78
C GLY A 99 7.58 7.51 -9.55
N ILE A 100 6.41 7.54 -8.90
CA ILE A 100 5.14 7.99 -9.47
C ILE A 100 4.94 9.45 -9.04
N ASP A 101 5.04 10.37 -10.00
CA ASP A 101 4.94 11.82 -9.80
C ASP A 101 3.55 12.39 -10.17
N GLU A 102 2.66 11.56 -10.70
CA GLU A 102 1.31 11.95 -11.06
C GLU A 102 0.28 11.66 -9.94
N PRO A 103 -0.78 12.47 -9.79
CA PRO A 103 -1.82 12.21 -8.81
C PRO A 103 -2.56 10.90 -9.08
N LEU A 104 -2.63 10.02 -8.09
CA LEU A 104 -3.48 8.83 -8.15
C LEU A 104 -4.96 9.25 -8.26
N ASN A 105 -5.66 8.72 -9.25
CA ASN A 105 -7.09 8.87 -9.45
C ASN A 105 -7.59 7.77 -10.39
N ALA A 106 -8.88 7.76 -10.73
CA ALA A 106 -9.48 6.74 -11.59
C ALA A 106 -8.76 6.59 -12.95
N SER A 107 -8.27 7.67 -13.58
CA SER A 107 -7.62 7.61 -14.89
C SER A 107 -6.17 7.14 -14.85
N THR A 108 -5.50 7.27 -13.69
CA THR A 108 -4.09 6.87 -13.50
C THR A 108 -3.98 5.51 -12.79
N ALA A 109 -5.09 4.98 -12.25
CA ALA A 109 -5.14 3.80 -11.41
C ALA A 109 -4.36 2.60 -11.98
N ASP A 110 -4.64 2.20 -13.22
CA ASP A 110 -4.01 1.02 -13.82
C ASP A 110 -2.52 1.21 -14.08
N ARG A 111 -2.11 2.38 -14.54
CA ARG A 111 -0.68 2.68 -14.77
C ARG A 111 0.09 2.68 -13.46
N CYS A 112 -0.47 3.27 -12.39
CA CYS A 112 0.15 3.23 -11.07
C CYS A 112 0.24 1.78 -10.54
N TYR A 113 -0.82 0.98 -10.71
CA TYR A 113 -0.80 -0.43 -10.32
C TYR A 113 0.30 -1.19 -11.03
N ASP A 114 0.39 -1.05 -12.36
CA ASP A 114 1.36 -1.77 -13.19
C ASP A 114 2.80 -1.39 -12.82
N THR A 115 3.07 -0.11 -12.60
CA THR A 115 4.37 0.38 -12.15
C THR A 115 4.77 -0.23 -10.82
N ILE A 116 3.90 -0.18 -9.81
CA ILE A 116 4.19 -0.73 -8.48
C ILE A 116 4.35 -2.25 -8.57
N ALA A 117 3.43 -2.96 -9.24
CA ALA A 117 3.48 -4.41 -9.37
C ALA A 117 4.78 -4.88 -10.06
N ALA A 118 5.22 -4.20 -11.11
CA ALA A 118 6.48 -4.50 -11.77
C ALA A 118 7.69 -4.27 -10.86
N LEU A 119 7.68 -3.20 -10.05
CA LEU A 119 8.75 -2.90 -9.10
C LEU A 119 8.84 -3.96 -8.00
N LEU A 120 7.71 -4.40 -7.45
CA LEU A 120 7.66 -5.41 -6.38
C LEU A 120 8.23 -6.78 -6.78
N GLN A 121 8.32 -7.08 -8.09
CA GLN A 121 8.96 -8.31 -8.56
C GLN A 121 10.49 -8.26 -8.56
N ARG A 122 11.09 -7.06 -8.50
CA ARG A 122 12.54 -6.89 -8.54
C ARG A 122 13.19 -7.29 -7.23
N ALA A 123 14.47 -7.69 -7.31
CA ALA A 123 15.25 -8.08 -6.15
C ALA A 123 15.50 -6.92 -5.16
N ASP A 124 15.55 -5.68 -5.66
CA ASP A 124 15.76 -4.47 -4.85
C ASP A 124 14.48 -3.95 -4.15
N TYR A 125 13.34 -4.60 -4.37
CA TYR A 125 12.08 -4.35 -3.65
C TYR A 125 11.72 -5.49 -2.69
N ARG A 126 12.65 -6.42 -2.44
CA ARG A 126 12.48 -7.47 -1.43
C ARG A 126 12.51 -6.87 -0.02
N PRO A 127 11.86 -7.49 0.97
CA PRO A 127 11.80 -6.97 2.34
C PRO A 127 13.17 -6.58 2.92
N ARG A 128 14.21 -7.42 2.76
CA ARG A 128 15.56 -7.11 3.26
C ARG A 128 16.23 -5.97 2.50
N ALA A 129 16.10 -5.96 1.17
CA ALA A 129 16.68 -4.91 0.34
C ALA A 129 16.04 -3.54 0.62
N LEU A 130 14.72 -3.50 0.83
CA LEU A 130 14.03 -2.28 1.26
C LEU A 130 14.42 -1.86 2.67
N PHE A 131 14.52 -2.81 3.60
CA PHE A 131 15.00 -2.52 4.97
C PHE A 131 16.38 -1.85 4.95
N GLU A 132 17.33 -2.40 4.19
CA GLU A 132 18.66 -1.81 4.02
C GLU A 132 18.61 -0.45 3.31
N ARG A 133 17.77 -0.31 2.27
CA ARG A 133 17.61 0.95 1.52
C ARG A 133 17.03 2.07 2.37
N PHE A 134 16.19 1.76 3.35
CA PHE A 134 15.58 2.74 4.25
C PHE A 134 16.50 3.19 5.40
N ASN A 135 17.70 2.60 5.49
CA ASN A 135 18.76 2.96 6.44
C ASN A 135 18.28 2.94 7.90
#